data_AF-A0A661UQU4-F1
#
_entry.id   AF-A0A661UQU4-F1
#
_cell.length_a   1.000
_cell.length_b   1.000
_cell.length_c   1.000
_cell.angle_alpha   90.00
_cell.angle_beta   90.00
_cell.angle_gamma   90.00
#
_symmetry.space_group_name_H-M   'P 1'
#
loop_
_entity.id
_entity.type
_entity.pdbx_description
1 polymer ?
#
loop_
_entity_poly.entity_id
_entity_poly.type
_entity_poly.pdbx_seq_one_letter_code
_entity_poly.pdbx_strand_id
1 'polypeptide(L)' 'YCDNDPDRLAGLSVRFSGVVYPGDTITTEMWDEGNGKIIVQAKTQEGRIVISNAAAEIKS' A
#
# COMPACT_ATOMS: atom_id res chain seq x y z
N TYR A 1 -6.14 2.65 10.00
CA TYR A 1 -4.70 2.80 10.33
C TYR A 1 -4.36 4.23 10.69
N CYS A 2 -4.63 5.24 9.84
CA CYS A 2 -4.36 6.65 10.19
C CYS A 2 -5.62 7.52 10.42
N ASP A 3 -6.84 7.00 10.32
CA ASP A 3 -8.10 7.75 10.54
C ASP A 3 -8.23 9.04 9.70
N ASN A 4 -7.69 9.03 8.47
CA ASN A 4 -7.57 10.19 7.56
C ASN A 4 -6.74 11.36 8.11
N ASP A 5 -5.97 11.14 9.16
CA ASP A 5 -4.96 12.09 9.63
C ASP A 5 -3.64 11.86 8.84
N PRO A 6 -3.24 12.80 7.97
CA PRO A 6 -2.02 12.66 7.19
C PRO A 6 -0.74 12.68 8.05
N ASP A 7 -0.77 13.31 9.23
CA ASP A 7 0.41 13.45 10.10
C ASP A 7 0.83 12.12 10.74
N ARG A 8 -0.05 11.12 10.70
CA ARG A 8 0.19 9.78 11.22
C ARG A 8 0.98 8.89 10.26
N LEU A 9 1.02 9.19 8.96
CA LEU A 9 1.85 8.42 8.01
C LEU A 9 3.32 8.84 8.15
N ALA A 10 4.12 8.00 8.82
CA ALA A 10 5.54 8.28 9.06
C ALA A 10 6.43 7.95 7.86
N GLY A 11 6.07 6.90 7.11
CA GLY A 11 6.87 6.43 5.99
C GLY A 11 6.09 5.50 5.07
N LEU A 12 6.49 5.48 3.80
CA LEU A 12 5.95 4.57 2.81
C LEU A 12 7.09 4.12 1.88
N SER A 13 7.43 2.84 1.96
CA SER A 13 8.43 2.22 1.08
C SER A 13 7.74 1.23 0.15
N VAL A 14 8.00 1.34 -1.15
CA VAL A 14 7.32 0.52 -2.17
C VAL A 14 8.27 0.03 -3.25
N ARG A 15 7.94 -1.11 -3.86
CA ARG A 15 8.51 -1.54 -5.14
C ARG A 15 7.44 -1.52 -6.22
N PHE A 16 7.63 -0.70 -7.25
CA PHE A 16 6.85 -0.76 -8.48
C PHE A 16 7.26 -1.99 -9.27
N SER A 17 6.36 -2.97 -9.34
CA SER A 17 6.66 -4.30 -9.89
C SER A 17 5.90 -4.65 -11.17
N GLY A 18 5.04 -3.74 -11.63
CA GLY A 18 4.24 -3.92 -12.83
C GLY A 18 3.76 -2.58 -13.38
N VAL A 19 3.12 -2.64 -14.54
CA VAL A 19 2.57 -1.47 -15.23
C VAL A 19 1.08 -1.36 -14.93
N VAL A 20 0.60 -0.12 -14.80
CA VAL A 20 -0.82 0.23 -14.80
C VAL A 20 -1.13 1.07 -16.03
N TYR A 21 -2.35 0.99 -16.51
CA TYR A 21 -2.86 1.81 -17.61
C TYR A 21 -3.98 2.73 -17.12
N PRO A 22 -4.19 3.89 -17.77
CA PRO A 22 -5.33 4.75 -17.47
C PRO A 22 -6.64 3.97 -17.59
N GLY A 23 -7.49 4.07 -16.56
CA GLY A 23 -8.74 3.32 -16.45
C GLY A 23 -8.63 1.99 -15.68
N ASP A 24 -7.42 1.53 -15.35
CA ASP A 24 -7.26 0.39 -14.46
C ASP A 24 -7.83 0.68 -13.08
N THR A 25 -8.53 -0.31 -12.52
CA THR A 25 -8.95 -0.29 -11.13
C THR A 25 -7.87 -0.95 -10.29
N ILE A 26 -7.36 -0.22 -9.31
CA ILE A 26 -6.31 -0.68 -8.42
C ILE A 26 -6.94 -1.09 -7.09
N THR A 27 -6.85 -2.38 -6.76
CA THR A 27 -7.19 -2.89 -5.44
C THR A 27 -5.94 -2.84 -4.57
N THR A 28 -6.01 -2.08 -3.47
CA THR A 28 -4.95 -2.02 -2.46
C THR A 28 -5.32 -2.94 -1.30
N GLU A 29 -4.43 -3.86 -0.97
CA GLU A 29 -4.56 -4.79 0.14
C GLU A 29 -3.55 -4.42 1.21
N MET A 30 -4.00 -4.41 2.46
CA MET A 30 -3.22 -3.94 3.59
C MET A 30 -3.39 -4.90 4.77
N TRP A 31 -2.29 -5.17 5.47
CA TRP A 31 -2.26 -6.02 6.66
C TRP A 31 -1.49 -5.34 7.76
N ASP A 32 -2.06 -5.33 8.96
CA ASP A 32 -1.39 -4.80 10.16
C ASP A 32 -0.49 -5.88 10.76
N GLU A 33 0.82 -5.62 10.81
CA GLU A 33 1.79 -6.50 11.48
C GLU A 33 2.08 -6.05 12.92
N GLY A 34 1.38 -5.01 13.42
CA GLY A 34 1.62 -4.40 14.71
C GLY A 34 2.79 -3.42 14.70
N ASN A 35 3.05 -2.78 15.85
CA ASN A 35 4.14 -1.81 16.06
C ASN A 35 4.18 -0.69 15.01
N GLY A 36 3.01 -0.28 14.51
CA GLY A 36 2.91 0.77 13.49
C GLY A 36 3.40 0.36 12.11
N LYS A 37 3.50 -0.93 11.79
CA LYS A 37 3.91 -1.42 10.47
C LYS A 37 2.74 -2.05 9.72
N ILE A 38 2.43 -1.51 8.55
CA ILE A 38 1.38 -2.02 7.66
C ILE A 38 2.03 -2.56 6.38
N ILE A 39 1.82 -3.83 6.06
CA ILE A 39 2.22 -4.39 4.77
C ILE A 39 1.21 -3.97 3.72
N VAL A 40 1.70 -3.57 2.54
CA VAL A 40 0.88 -3.08 1.44
C VAL A 40 1.16 -3.90 0.19
N GLN A 41 0.11 -4.24 -0.55
CA GLN A 41 0.18 -4.77 -1.91
C GLN A 41 -0.87 -4.08 -2.76
N ALA A 42 -0.59 -3.88 -4.05
CA ALA A 42 -1.59 -3.40 -4.98
C ALA A 42 -1.63 -4.23 -6.26
N LYS A 43 -2.84 -4.47 -6.76
CA LYS A 43 -3.09 -5.23 -7.99
C LYS A 43 -4.13 -4.56 -8.87
N THR A 44 -4.01 -4.78 -10.17
CA THR A 44 -5.04 -4.36 -11.15
C THR A 44 -6.29 -5.24 -11.04
N GLN A 45 -7.37 -4.85 -11.72
CA GLN A 45 -8.59 -5.65 -11.86
C GLN A 45 -8.35 -7.05 -12.46
N GLU A 46 -7.26 -7.22 -13.23
CA GLU A 46 -6.84 -8.51 -13.80
C GLU A 46 -5.99 -9.35 -12.83
N GLY A 47 -5.77 -8.87 -11.60
CA GLY A 47 -4.98 -9.56 -10.58
C GLY A 47 -3.46 -9.39 -10.71
N ARG A 48 -2.96 -8.61 -11.66
CA ARG A 48 -1.51 -8.35 -11.83
C ARG A 48 -0.99 -7.49 -10.67
N ILE A 49 0.04 -7.95 -9.98
CA ILE A 49 0.68 -7.21 -8.88
C ILE A 49 1.52 -6.05 -9.43
N VAL A 50 1.15 -4.82 -9.07
CA VAL A 50 1.80 -3.59 -9.54
C VAL A 50 2.59 -2.90 -8.43
N ILE A 51 2.22 -3.11 -7.16
CA ILE A 51 3.03 -2.77 -6.00
C ILE A 51 3.27 -4.03 -5.17
N SER A 52 4.53 -4.31 -4.88
CA SER A 52 4.95 -5.44 -4.04
C SER A 52 6.06 -5.02 -3.06
N ASN A 53 6.37 -5.88 -2.09
CA ASN A 53 7.38 -5.63 -1.07
C ASN A 53 7.26 -4.23 -0.45
N ALA A 54 6.03 -3.82 -0.18
CA ALA A 54 5.72 -2.49 0.31
C ALA A 54 5.32 -2.52 1.78
N ALA A 55 5.72 -1.48 2.50
CA ALA A 55 5.36 -1.27 3.89
C ALA A 55 5.11 0.23 4.15
N ALA A 56 4.08 0.51 4.94
CA ALA A 56 3.84 1.81 5.52
C ALA A 56 4.17 1.78 7.01
N GLU A 57 4.78 2.84 7.51
CA GLU A 57 5.02 3.09 8.92
C GLU A 57 4.03 4.15 9.40
N ILE A 58 3.33 3.87 10.50
CA ILE A 58 2.31 4.74 11.09
C ILE A 58 2.66 5.07 12.52
N LYS A 59 2.41 6.32 12.93
CA LYS A 59 2.50 6.76 14.32
C LYS A 59 1.19 6.44 15.03
N SER A 60 1.33 5.99 16.28
CA SER A 60 0.20 5.82 17.21
C SER A 60 -0.53 7.13 17.41
#